data_AF-A0A978T835-F1
#
_entry.id   AF-A0A978T835-F1
#
_cell.length_a   1.000
_cell.length_b   1.000
_cell.length_c   1.000
_cell.angle_alpha   90.00
_cell.angle_beta   90.00
_cell.angle_gamma   90.00
#
_symmetry.space_group_name_H-M   'P 1'
#
loop_
_entity.id
_entity.type
_entity.pdbx_description
1 polymer ?
#
loop_
_entity_poly.entity_id
_entity_poly.type
_entity_poly.pdbx_seq_one_letter_code
_entity_poly.pdbx_strand_id
1 'polypeptide(L)'
;MVPFYPNYLSLYASLFLLDYACNQFILSSCRDVITLCLALAENIIRDEDIFQLFSQTSNSRFVVNKSRIPIVIYPLIVYRYGDRKTLSEELYYIGKNMEYSAEEINSWLVWAILIHLIWGREIKMGKITPQITKYLETYKEEEIKPLEVVDMLVEKKSTLREAEAVLTETVDGSELAVYQSIYNFLCLPNNVEKGIMRSTHFQKQKEETIALSSIILGMFNGWKAINKRCWFFRNNRDKLMEMSQKLVDKWRGKMQ
;
A
#
# COMPACT_ATOMS: atom_id res chain seq x y z
N MET A 1 -25.14 -3.04 15.54
CA MET A 1 -24.36 -2.53 14.39
C MET A 1 -24.10 -3.71 13.47
N VAL A 2 -24.52 -3.65 12.20
CA VAL A 2 -24.10 -4.65 11.21
C VAL A 2 -22.60 -4.43 10.96
N PRO A 3 -21.73 -5.44 11.14
CA PRO A 3 -20.32 -5.28 10.86
C PRO A 3 -20.13 -4.84 9.40
N PHE A 4 -19.41 -3.75 9.20
CA PHE A 4 -19.02 -3.30 7.87
C PHE A 4 -17.98 -4.29 7.34
N TYR A 5 -18.39 -5.13 6.38
CA TYR A 5 -17.46 -6.07 5.77
C TYR A 5 -16.69 -5.39 4.63
N PRO A 6 -15.37 -5.64 4.52
CA PRO A 6 -14.57 -5.38 3.34
C PRO A 6 -15.35 -5.69 2.05
N ASN A 7 -15.50 -4.70 1.16
CA ASN A 7 -16.06 -4.91 -0.16
C ASN A 7 -14.97 -4.92 -1.23
N TYR A 8 -15.19 -5.69 -2.28
CA TYR A 8 -14.28 -5.78 -3.42
C TYR A 8 -14.17 -4.47 -4.20
N LEU A 9 -15.14 -3.55 -4.08
CA LEU A 9 -15.12 -2.27 -4.79
C LEU A 9 -14.01 -1.34 -4.29
N SER A 10 -13.69 -1.37 -3.00
CA SER A 10 -12.54 -0.62 -2.45
C SER A 10 -11.22 -1.19 -2.95
N LEU A 11 -11.06 -2.52 -2.92
CA LEU A 11 -9.88 -3.19 -3.46
C LEU A 11 -9.71 -2.92 -4.97
N TYR A 12 -10.79 -3.04 -5.73
CA TYR A 12 -10.82 -2.74 -7.15
C TYR A 12 -10.42 -1.28 -7.40
N ALA A 13 -10.95 -0.32 -6.65
CA ALA A 13 -10.58 1.08 -6.80
C ALA A 13 -9.09 1.33 -6.56
N SER A 14 -8.49 0.70 -5.54
CA SER A 14 -7.05 0.76 -5.30
C SER A 14 -6.22 0.22 -6.47
N LEU A 15 -6.52 -1.00 -6.93
CA LEU A 15 -5.78 -1.64 -8.02
C LEU A 15 -5.97 -0.90 -9.34
N PHE A 16 -7.19 -0.40 -9.59
CA PHE A 16 -7.50 0.39 -10.76
C PHE A 16 -6.73 1.72 -10.78
N LEU A 17 -6.67 2.43 -9.65
CA LEU A 17 -5.90 3.68 -9.57
C LEU A 17 -4.40 3.44 -9.69
N LEU A 18 -3.89 2.32 -9.14
CA LEU A 18 -2.51 1.90 -9.35
C LEU A 18 -2.21 1.69 -10.84
N ASP A 19 -3.03 0.89 -11.55
CA ASP A 19 -2.88 0.67 -13.00
C ASP A 19 -3.00 1.96 -13.81
N TYR A 20 -3.99 2.80 -13.48
CA TYR A 20 -4.15 4.11 -14.09
C TYR A 20 -2.91 4.98 -13.90
N ALA A 21 -2.37 5.09 -12.68
CA ALA A 21 -1.21 5.92 -12.39
C ALA A 21 0.05 5.40 -13.12
N CYS A 22 0.25 4.07 -13.14
CA CYS A 22 1.38 3.46 -13.85
C CYS A 22 1.35 3.77 -15.35
N ASN A 23 0.17 3.81 -15.95
CA ASN A 23 0.03 4.13 -17.37
C ASN A 23 0.08 5.63 -17.65
N GLN A 24 -0.59 6.46 -16.84
CA GLN A 24 -0.71 7.90 -17.07
C GLN A 24 0.61 8.64 -16.85
N PHE A 25 1.39 8.25 -15.84
CA PHE A 25 2.65 8.90 -15.49
C PHE A 25 3.87 8.17 -16.06
N ILE A 26 3.66 7.16 -16.92
CA ILE A 26 4.70 6.35 -17.55
C ILE A 26 5.66 5.82 -16.49
N LEU A 27 5.10 5.21 -15.44
CA LEU A 27 5.88 4.51 -14.42
C LEU A 27 6.28 3.16 -15.03
N SER A 28 7.14 3.19 -16.06
CA SER A 28 7.53 2.02 -16.84
C SER A 28 8.09 0.92 -15.94
N SER A 29 8.78 1.34 -14.88
CA SER A 29 9.32 0.50 -13.83
C SER A 29 8.24 -0.09 -12.89
N CYS A 30 7.09 0.56 -12.68
CA CYS A 30 6.00 0.08 -11.83
C CYS A 30 5.03 -0.88 -12.54
N ARG A 31 5.14 -1.05 -13.86
CA ARG A 31 4.34 -2.06 -14.60
C ARG A 31 4.65 -3.48 -14.14
N ASP A 32 5.91 -3.79 -13.89
CA ASP A 32 6.33 -5.09 -13.37
C ASP A 32 5.77 -5.33 -11.97
N VAL A 33 5.64 -4.25 -11.18
CA VAL A 33 5.08 -4.30 -9.83
C VAL A 33 3.60 -4.66 -9.85
N ILE A 34 2.82 -4.12 -10.79
CA ILE A 34 1.40 -4.52 -10.96
C ILE A 34 1.32 -5.99 -11.36
N THR A 35 2.17 -6.43 -12.28
CA THR A 35 2.21 -7.84 -12.69
C THR A 35 2.49 -8.76 -11.50
N LEU A 36 3.46 -8.42 -10.65
CA LEU A 36 3.79 -9.17 -9.45
C LEU A 36 2.68 -9.10 -8.38
N CYS A 37 2.05 -7.94 -8.21
CA CYS A 37 0.89 -7.77 -7.34
C CYS A 37 -0.26 -8.68 -7.79
N LEU A 38 -0.55 -8.75 -9.10
CA LEU A 38 -1.57 -9.64 -9.63
C LEU A 38 -1.18 -11.12 -9.53
N ALA A 39 0.09 -11.46 -9.75
CA ALA A 39 0.59 -12.82 -9.57
C ALA A 39 0.45 -13.28 -8.10
N LEU A 40 0.78 -12.42 -7.13
CA LEU A 40 0.60 -12.73 -5.72
C LEU A 40 -0.88 -12.96 -5.38
N ALA A 41 -1.78 -12.13 -5.92
CA ALA A 41 -3.22 -12.34 -5.75
C ALA A 41 -3.68 -13.68 -6.35
N GLU A 42 -3.19 -14.04 -7.54
CA GLU A 42 -3.47 -15.32 -8.19
C GLU A 42 -3.00 -16.50 -7.34
N ASN A 43 -1.78 -16.46 -6.79
CA ASN A 43 -1.26 -17.52 -5.93
C ASN A 43 -2.11 -17.67 -4.66
N ILE A 44 -2.47 -16.57 -4.00
CA ILE A 44 -3.35 -16.58 -2.82
C ILE A 44 -4.70 -17.24 -3.15
N ILE A 45 -5.30 -16.90 -4.30
CA ILE A 45 -6.59 -17.46 -4.72
C ILE A 45 -6.50 -18.97 -4.95
N ARG A 46 -5.36 -19.47 -5.44
CA ARG A 46 -5.13 -20.89 -5.77
C ARG A 46 -4.56 -21.72 -4.62
N ASP A 47 -4.37 -21.13 -3.43
CA ASP A 47 -3.64 -21.75 -2.31
C ASP A 47 -2.23 -22.22 -2.71
N GLU A 48 -1.61 -21.55 -3.68
CA GLU A 48 -0.22 -21.80 -4.06
C GLU A 48 0.72 -21.10 -3.07
N ASP A 49 1.95 -21.61 -2.97
CA ASP A 49 2.95 -21.07 -2.04
C ASP A 49 3.31 -19.61 -2.42
N ILE A 50 2.86 -18.67 -1.57
CA ILE A 50 3.12 -17.23 -1.74
C ILE A 50 4.61 -16.91 -1.66
N PHE A 51 5.41 -17.73 -0.98
CA PHE A 51 6.85 -17.53 -0.82
C PHE A 51 7.63 -17.98 -2.06
N GLN A 52 7.03 -18.87 -2.87
CA GLN A 52 7.60 -19.25 -4.16
C GLN A 52 7.75 -18.05 -5.09
N LEU A 53 6.81 -17.09 -5.07
CA LEU A 53 6.89 -15.87 -5.88
C LEU A 53 8.14 -15.04 -5.52
N PHE A 54 8.41 -14.85 -4.22
CA PHE A 54 9.53 -14.05 -3.76
C PHE A 54 10.90 -14.73 -4.00
N SER A 55 10.97 -16.05 -3.83
CA SER A 55 12.18 -16.84 -4.13
C SER A 55 12.47 -16.99 -5.63
N GLN A 56 11.45 -16.93 -6.49
CA GLN A 56 11.63 -16.88 -7.93
C GLN A 56 12.08 -15.49 -8.41
N THR A 57 11.59 -14.42 -7.77
CA THR A 57 12.02 -13.06 -8.11
C THR A 57 13.51 -12.82 -7.84
N SER A 58 14.08 -13.40 -6.79
CA SER A 58 15.53 -13.30 -6.50
C SER A 58 16.42 -14.00 -7.54
N ASN A 59 15.88 -14.94 -8.32
CA ASN A 59 16.61 -15.69 -9.36
C ASN A 59 16.25 -15.27 -10.80
N SER A 60 15.38 -14.27 -10.97
CA SER A 60 14.87 -13.84 -12.27
C SER A 60 15.44 -12.49 -12.72
N ARG A 61 15.19 -12.09 -13.97
CA ARG A 61 15.47 -10.72 -14.46
C ARG A 61 14.64 -9.63 -13.76
N PHE A 62 13.69 -10.00 -12.90
CA PHE A 62 12.85 -9.07 -12.13
C PHE A 62 13.40 -8.92 -10.71
N VAL A 63 14.50 -8.17 -10.57
CA VAL A 63 14.95 -7.70 -9.25
C VAL A 63 13.98 -6.62 -8.80
N VAL A 64 13.08 -6.97 -7.88
CA VAL A 64 12.17 -6.01 -7.28
C VAL A 64 12.97 -5.08 -6.39
N ASN A 65 12.99 -3.78 -6.72
CA ASN A 65 13.57 -2.78 -5.84
C ASN A 65 12.88 -2.85 -4.46
N LYS A 66 13.69 -2.86 -3.40
CA LYS A 66 13.24 -2.90 -2.00
C LYS A 66 12.07 -1.95 -1.71
N SER A 67 12.08 -0.75 -2.29
CA SER A 67 11.05 0.28 -2.08
C SER A 67 9.67 -0.08 -2.65
N ARG A 68 9.57 -1.14 -3.46
CA ARG A 68 8.34 -1.57 -4.13
C ARG A 68 7.65 -2.73 -3.45
N ILE A 69 8.31 -3.39 -2.50
CA ILE A 69 7.71 -4.51 -1.76
C ILE A 69 6.36 -4.13 -1.15
N PRO A 70 6.16 -2.96 -0.51
CA PRO A 70 4.85 -2.55 0.03
C PRO A 70 3.71 -2.57 -1.01
N ILE A 71 4.02 -2.38 -2.29
CA ILE A 71 3.07 -2.43 -3.39
C ILE A 71 2.79 -3.89 -3.78
N VAL A 72 3.83 -4.72 -3.87
CA VAL A 72 3.73 -6.14 -4.25
C VAL A 72 2.95 -6.94 -3.21
N ILE A 73 3.22 -6.74 -1.91
CA ILE A 73 2.57 -7.46 -0.80
C ILE A 73 1.13 -7.00 -0.51
N TYR A 74 0.64 -5.96 -1.21
CA TYR A 74 -0.70 -5.41 -0.97
C TYR A 74 -1.84 -6.46 -1.01
N PRO A 75 -1.89 -7.43 -1.95
CA PRO A 75 -2.87 -8.51 -1.93
C PRO A 75 -2.80 -9.38 -0.68
N LEU A 76 -1.60 -9.63 -0.14
CA LEU A 76 -1.40 -10.40 1.10
C LEU A 76 -1.95 -9.63 2.30
N ILE A 77 -1.61 -8.34 2.40
CA ILE A 77 -2.15 -7.42 3.43
C ILE A 77 -3.67 -7.48 3.42
N VAL A 78 -4.25 -7.42 2.22
CA VAL A 78 -5.68 -7.47 1.98
C VAL A 78 -6.29 -8.81 2.41
N TYR A 79 -5.67 -9.91 1.98
CA TYR A 79 -6.13 -11.27 2.27
C TYR A 79 -6.09 -11.59 3.77
N ARG A 80 -5.10 -11.07 4.49
CA ARG A 80 -5.00 -11.24 5.95
C ARG A 80 -5.77 -10.19 6.74
N TYR A 81 -6.75 -9.51 6.13
CA TYR A 81 -7.60 -8.58 6.87
C TYR A 81 -8.31 -9.30 8.03
N GLY A 82 -8.11 -8.78 9.24
CA GLY A 82 -8.64 -9.37 10.48
C GLY A 82 -7.72 -10.40 11.16
N ASP A 83 -6.68 -10.89 10.47
CA ASP A 83 -5.69 -11.82 11.02
C ASP A 83 -4.28 -11.19 11.00
N ARG A 84 -4.09 -10.23 11.91
CA ARG A 84 -2.87 -9.41 11.97
C ARG A 84 -1.65 -10.19 12.44
N LYS A 85 -1.85 -11.19 13.30
CA LYS A 85 -0.76 -12.01 13.82
C LYS A 85 -0.13 -12.81 12.67
N THR A 86 -0.94 -13.54 11.91
CA THR A 86 -0.45 -14.29 10.75
C THR A 86 0.18 -13.36 9.71
N LEU A 87 -0.43 -12.19 9.44
CA LEU A 87 0.16 -11.20 8.53
C LEU A 87 1.56 -10.76 9.00
N SER A 88 1.72 -10.46 10.28
CA SER A 88 3.01 -10.06 10.85
C SER A 88 4.06 -11.17 10.66
N GLU A 89 3.72 -12.40 11.02
CA GLU A 89 4.59 -13.57 10.87
C GLU A 89 5.02 -13.78 9.40
N GLU A 90 4.08 -13.67 8.46
CA GLU A 90 4.36 -13.80 7.02
C GLU A 90 5.23 -12.66 6.49
N LEU A 91 5.01 -11.41 6.90
CA LEU A 91 5.82 -10.27 6.48
C LEU A 91 7.25 -10.36 7.05
N TYR A 92 7.42 -10.79 8.30
CA TYR A 92 8.74 -11.08 8.87
C TYR A 92 9.44 -12.21 8.13
N TYR A 93 8.71 -13.28 7.77
CA TYR A 93 9.27 -14.38 7.00
C TYR A 93 9.75 -13.92 5.62
N ILE A 94 8.93 -13.16 4.88
CA ILE A 94 9.31 -12.58 3.58
C ILE A 94 10.53 -11.69 3.75
N GLY A 95 10.51 -10.78 4.72
CA GLY A 95 11.58 -9.84 4.99
C GLY A 95 12.91 -10.53 5.30
N LYS A 96 12.89 -11.55 6.16
CA LYS A 96 14.11 -12.31 6.51
C LYS A 96 14.68 -13.11 5.34
N ASN A 97 13.83 -13.78 4.56
CA ASN A 97 14.30 -14.56 3.41
C ASN A 97 14.87 -13.70 2.27
N MET A 98 14.48 -12.43 2.22
CA MET A 98 14.96 -11.48 1.21
C MET A 98 15.96 -10.46 1.79
N GLU A 99 16.49 -10.70 3.00
CA GLU A 99 17.53 -9.88 3.64
C GLU A 99 17.14 -8.39 3.79
N TYR A 100 15.90 -8.15 4.23
CA TYR A 100 15.43 -6.82 4.64
C TYR A 100 15.79 -6.53 6.09
N SER A 101 16.07 -5.26 6.39
CA SER A 101 16.30 -4.81 7.76
C SER A 101 15.00 -4.82 8.58
N ALA A 102 15.11 -4.70 9.90
CA ALA A 102 13.94 -4.63 10.77
C ALA A 102 13.09 -3.37 10.48
N GLU A 103 13.75 -2.25 10.19
CA GLU A 103 13.15 -0.96 9.83
C GLU A 103 12.31 -1.09 8.54
N GLU A 104 12.88 -1.76 7.52
CA GLU A 104 12.18 -2.00 6.25
C GLU A 104 10.91 -2.82 6.48
N ILE A 105 11.00 -3.92 7.23
CA ILE A 105 9.84 -4.79 7.56
C ILE A 105 8.80 -4.02 8.39
N ASN A 106 9.23 -3.21 9.35
CA ASN A 106 8.34 -2.40 10.17
C ASN A 106 7.58 -1.36 9.34
N SER A 107 8.21 -0.76 8.33
CA SER A 107 7.50 0.14 7.41
C SER A 107 6.35 -0.58 6.67
N TRP A 108 6.53 -1.87 6.36
CA TRP A 108 5.48 -2.69 5.73
C TRP A 108 4.36 -3.00 6.71
N LEU A 109 4.68 -3.23 7.98
CA LEU A 109 3.68 -3.40 9.05
C LEU A 109 2.87 -2.12 9.27
N VAL A 110 3.54 -0.96 9.33
CA VAL A 110 2.88 0.36 9.40
C VAL A 110 1.90 0.53 8.24
N TRP A 111 2.36 0.23 7.02
CA TRP A 111 1.53 0.26 5.82
C TRP A 111 0.34 -0.70 5.90
N ALA A 112 0.57 -1.94 6.32
CA ALA A 112 -0.46 -2.96 6.45
C ALA A 112 -1.55 -2.57 7.46
N ILE A 113 -1.14 -2.07 8.62
CA ILE A 113 -2.05 -1.61 9.67
C ILE A 113 -2.89 -0.42 9.17
N LEU A 114 -2.28 0.52 8.45
CA LEU A 114 -2.99 1.63 7.85
C LEU A 114 -4.05 1.17 6.84
N ILE A 115 -3.73 0.21 5.98
CA ILE A 115 -4.69 -0.39 5.05
C ILE A 115 -5.84 -1.06 5.81
N HIS A 116 -5.55 -1.82 6.87
CA HIS A 116 -6.60 -2.45 7.70
C HIS A 116 -7.49 -1.40 8.39
N LEU A 117 -6.91 -0.33 8.92
CA LEU A 117 -7.65 0.78 9.53
C LEU A 117 -8.59 1.46 8.52
N ILE A 118 -8.11 1.69 7.30
CA ILE A 118 -8.93 2.28 6.23
C ILE A 118 -10.04 1.33 5.82
N TRP A 119 -9.72 0.06 5.61
CA TRP A 119 -10.71 -0.91 5.14
C TRP A 119 -11.79 -1.19 6.18
N GLY A 120 -11.42 -1.24 7.46
CA GLY A 120 -12.35 -1.33 8.59
C GLY A 120 -13.10 -0.04 8.88
N ARG A 121 -12.80 1.07 8.19
CA ARG A 121 -13.33 2.43 8.46
C ARG A 121 -13.06 2.89 9.90
N GLU A 122 -11.96 2.45 10.47
CA GLU A 122 -11.53 2.78 11.83
C GLU A 122 -10.61 4.00 11.87
N ILE A 123 -10.08 4.42 10.72
CA ILE A 123 -9.13 5.52 10.62
C ILE A 123 -9.75 6.86 11.05
N LYS A 124 -9.07 7.55 11.97
CA LYS A 124 -9.35 8.92 12.37
C LYS A 124 -8.28 9.85 11.80
N MET A 125 -8.69 10.89 11.08
CA MET A 125 -7.77 11.87 10.52
C MET A 125 -7.22 12.77 11.63
N GLY A 126 -5.90 12.98 11.67
CA GLY A 126 -5.26 13.99 12.51
C GLY A 126 -4.15 13.50 13.44
N LYS A 127 -4.15 12.21 13.84
CA LYS A 127 -3.03 11.57 14.57
C LYS A 127 -2.97 10.08 14.24
N ILE A 128 -2.19 9.71 13.24
CA ILE A 128 -2.13 8.32 12.79
C ILE A 128 -1.21 7.47 13.68
N THR A 129 -0.20 8.07 14.32
CA THR A 129 0.78 7.32 15.12
C THR A 129 0.12 6.51 16.23
N PRO A 130 -0.71 7.08 17.13
CA PRO A 130 -1.33 6.30 18.22
C PRO A 130 -2.29 5.22 17.72
N GLN A 131 -2.84 5.37 16.50
CA GLN A 131 -3.73 4.38 15.91
C GLN A 131 -2.96 3.17 15.37
N ILE A 132 -1.77 3.42 14.79
CA ILE A 132 -0.92 2.35 14.25
C ILE A 132 -0.17 1.64 15.38
N THR A 133 0.43 2.39 16.31
CA THR A 133 1.24 1.81 17.40
C THR A 133 0.42 0.95 18.36
N LYS A 134 -0.89 1.21 18.50
CA LYS A 134 -1.81 0.34 19.24
C LYS A 134 -1.84 -1.11 18.71
N TYR A 135 -1.49 -1.30 17.44
CA TYR A 135 -1.54 -2.60 16.77
C TYR A 135 -0.17 -3.21 16.48
N LEU A 136 0.91 -2.51 16.84
CA LEU A 136 2.25 -3.08 16.85
C LEU A 136 2.46 -3.81 18.17
N GLU A 137 2.75 -5.12 18.13
CA GLU A 137 2.97 -5.92 19.34
C GLU A 137 4.21 -5.46 20.12
N THR A 138 5.28 -5.14 19.38
CA THR A 138 6.53 -4.59 19.89
C THR A 138 7.10 -3.63 18.85
N TYR A 139 7.61 -2.48 19.28
CA TYR A 139 8.38 -1.58 18.44
C TYR A 139 9.39 -0.80 19.29
N LYS A 140 10.45 -0.32 18.64
CA LYS A 140 11.39 0.63 19.21
C LYS A 140 11.04 2.06 18.81
N GLU A 141 11.48 3.02 19.60
CA GLU A 141 11.16 4.43 19.37
C GLU A 141 11.65 4.91 17.99
N GLU A 142 12.84 4.47 17.56
CA GLU A 142 13.38 4.76 16.25
C GLU A 142 12.51 4.25 15.09
N GLU A 143 11.77 3.15 15.28
CA GLU A 143 10.94 2.52 14.25
C GLU A 143 9.62 3.28 14.03
N ILE A 144 9.14 4.03 15.03
CA ILE A 144 7.92 4.83 14.93
C ILE A 144 8.18 6.32 14.65
N LYS A 145 9.41 6.79 14.85
CA LYS A 145 9.82 8.17 14.63
C LYS A 145 9.42 8.71 13.24
N PRO A 146 9.56 7.97 12.12
CA PRO A 146 9.07 8.45 10.83
C PRO A 146 7.58 8.77 10.81
N LEU A 147 6.76 8.00 11.52
CA LEU A 147 5.32 8.19 11.60
C LEU A 147 4.96 9.41 12.45
N GLU A 148 5.67 9.64 13.55
CA GLU A 148 5.57 10.86 14.36
C GLU A 148 5.92 12.11 13.55
N VAL A 149 6.97 12.03 12.72
CA VAL A 149 7.33 13.08 11.78
C VAL A 149 6.19 13.35 10.79
N VAL A 150 5.54 12.30 10.26
CA VAL A 150 4.36 12.49 9.39
C VAL A 150 3.24 13.23 10.12
N ASP A 151 2.88 12.83 11.34
CA ASP A 151 1.85 13.52 12.14
C ASP A 151 2.20 15.00 12.35
N MET A 152 3.45 15.29 12.70
CA MET A 152 3.95 16.66 12.89
C MET A 152 3.86 17.50 11.60
N LEU A 153 4.24 16.93 10.44
CA LEU A 153 4.16 17.62 9.15
C LEU A 153 2.71 17.93 8.74
N VAL A 154 1.78 17.02 9.02
CA VAL A 154 0.35 17.23 8.77
C VAL A 154 -0.20 18.34 9.68
N GLU A 155 0.12 18.30 10.97
CA GLU A 155 -0.32 19.30 11.94
C GLU A 155 0.18 20.72 11.60
N LYS A 156 1.47 20.83 11.22
CA LYS A 156 2.06 22.10 10.78
C LYS A 156 1.61 22.56 9.39
N LYS A 157 0.87 21.73 8.65
CA LYS A 157 0.49 21.99 7.25
C LYS A 157 1.71 22.31 6.38
N SER A 158 2.79 21.56 6.59
CA SER A 158 4.05 21.78 5.88
C SER A 158 3.86 21.74 4.36
N THR A 159 4.69 22.50 3.65
CA THR A 159 4.74 22.41 2.20
C THR A 159 5.26 21.03 1.78
N LEU A 160 5.06 20.65 0.50
CA LEU A 160 5.58 19.38 -0.01
C LEU A 160 7.12 19.34 0.05
N ARG A 161 7.78 20.47 -0.25
CA ARG A 161 9.24 20.59 -0.20
C ARG A 161 9.79 20.40 1.21
N GLU A 162 9.16 21.02 2.21
CA GLU A 162 9.56 20.86 3.61
C GLU A 162 9.34 19.43 4.08
N ALA A 163 8.19 18.84 3.77
CA ALA A 163 7.88 17.46 4.14
C ALA A 163 8.87 16.47 3.52
N GLU A 164 9.21 16.63 2.24
CA GLU A 164 10.21 15.78 1.58
C GLU A 164 11.59 15.91 2.22
N ALA A 165 12.04 17.13 2.53
CA ALA A 165 13.32 17.35 3.17
C ALA A 165 13.39 16.65 4.55
N VAL A 166 12.41 16.89 5.42
CA VAL A 166 12.40 16.32 6.78
C VAL A 166 12.26 14.79 6.75
N LEU A 167 11.40 14.25 5.89
CA LEU A 167 11.26 12.79 5.77
C LEU A 167 12.54 12.15 5.23
N THR A 168 13.22 12.79 4.28
CA THR A 168 14.49 12.31 3.72
C THR A 168 15.62 12.30 4.76
N GLU A 169 15.61 13.24 5.70
CA GLU A 169 16.59 13.28 6.80
C GLU A 169 16.25 12.28 7.92
N THR A 170 14.99 11.85 8.02
CA THR A 170 14.52 10.93 9.06
C THR A 170 14.55 9.47 8.62
N VAL A 171 14.33 9.24 7.33
CA VAL A 171 14.10 7.92 6.75
C VAL A 171 15.19 7.62 5.74
N ASP A 172 16.06 6.67 6.10
CA ASP A 172 17.13 6.21 5.25
C ASP A 172 16.69 4.98 4.47
N GLY A 173 16.58 5.11 3.15
CA GLY A 173 16.43 3.95 2.27
C GLY A 173 15.02 3.69 1.79
N SER A 174 14.65 2.41 1.71
CA SER A 174 13.57 1.91 0.85
C SER A 174 12.15 2.24 1.34
N GLU A 175 12.02 2.63 2.59
CA GLU A 175 10.73 2.93 3.27
C GLU A 175 10.22 4.37 3.08
N LEU A 176 11.02 5.26 2.49
CA LEU A 176 10.65 6.68 2.31
C LEU A 176 9.30 6.86 1.59
N ALA A 177 9.04 6.07 0.53
CA ALA A 177 7.80 6.14 -0.22
C ALA A 177 6.56 5.81 0.62
N VAL A 178 6.69 4.91 1.60
CA VAL A 178 5.60 4.59 2.54
C VAL A 178 5.22 5.86 3.28
N TYR A 179 6.16 6.49 3.98
CA TYR A 179 5.85 7.67 4.80
C TYR A 179 5.44 8.89 3.97
N GLN A 180 6.04 9.11 2.79
CA GLN A 180 5.60 10.15 1.86
C GLN A 180 4.15 9.92 1.38
N SER A 181 3.77 8.68 1.09
CA SER A 181 2.41 8.34 0.69
C SER A 181 1.40 8.53 1.83
N ILE A 182 1.76 8.19 3.06
CA ILE A 182 0.93 8.41 4.26
C ILE A 182 0.72 9.92 4.46
N TYR A 183 1.80 10.69 4.43
CA TYR A 183 1.73 12.15 4.54
C TYR A 183 0.83 12.76 3.45
N ASN A 184 1.00 12.32 2.21
CA ASN A 184 0.20 12.80 1.09
C ASN A 184 -1.30 12.49 1.29
N PHE A 185 -1.61 11.25 1.69
CA PHE A 185 -2.96 10.80 1.98
C PHE A 185 -3.62 11.61 3.11
N LEU A 186 -2.94 11.81 4.23
CA LEU A 186 -3.50 12.52 5.39
C LEU A 186 -3.83 13.99 5.08
N CYS A 187 -3.08 14.62 4.17
CA CYS A 187 -3.36 15.99 3.74
C CYS A 187 -4.58 16.10 2.80
N LEU A 188 -4.83 15.10 1.96
CA LEU A 188 -5.84 15.14 0.90
C LEU A 188 -6.66 13.83 0.80
N PRO A 189 -7.23 13.32 1.90
CA PRO A 189 -7.77 11.95 1.92
C PRO A 189 -8.98 11.77 0.99
N ASN A 190 -9.78 12.83 0.80
CA ASN A 190 -10.97 12.83 -0.04
C ASN A 190 -10.74 13.35 -1.46
N ASN A 191 -9.52 13.80 -1.79
CA ASN A 191 -9.24 14.43 -3.09
C ASN A 191 -8.26 13.58 -3.89
N VAL A 192 -8.78 12.51 -4.49
CA VAL A 192 -7.99 11.49 -5.21
C VAL A 192 -7.13 12.10 -6.32
N GLU A 193 -7.72 12.92 -7.20
CA GLU A 193 -7.00 13.53 -8.32
C GLU A 193 -5.87 14.45 -7.83
N LYS A 194 -6.16 15.34 -6.87
CA LYS A 194 -5.12 16.23 -6.32
C LYS A 194 -4.09 15.46 -5.50
N GLY A 195 -4.47 14.40 -4.78
CA GLY A 195 -3.57 13.57 -4.01
C GLY A 195 -2.58 12.82 -4.91
N ILE A 196 -3.06 12.18 -5.97
CA ILE A 196 -2.20 11.53 -6.97
C ILE A 196 -1.33 12.58 -7.66
N MET A 197 -1.88 13.71 -8.10
CA MET A 197 -1.09 14.76 -8.74
C MET A 197 -0.01 15.31 -7.80
N ARG A 198 -0.33 15.53 -6.53
CA ARG A 198 0.60 15.97 -5.50
C ARG A 198 1.77 15.00 -5.33
N SER A 199 1.50 13.69 -5.37
CA SER A 199 2.56 12.68 -5.27
C SER A 199 3.58 12.72 -6.41
N THR A 200 3.24 13.32 -7.57
CA THR A 200 4.18 13.48 -8.69
C THR A 200 5.26 14.55 -8.44
N HIS A 201 5.12 15.35 -7.38
CA HIS A 201 6.06 16.43 -7.07
C HIS A 201 7.18 16.03 -6.10
N PHE A 202 7.08 14.86 -5.46
CA PHE A 202 8.22 14.29 -4.74
C PHE A 202 9.36 13.99 -5.72
N GLN A 203 10.60 14.24 -5.31
CA GLN A 203 11.80 14.00 -6.10
C GLN A 203 12.38 12.61 -5.82
N LYS A 204 12.42 12.18 -4.56
CA LYS A 204 12.90 10.86 -4.14
C LYS A 204 11.76 9.84 -4.12
N GLN A 205 12.01 8.64 -4.64
CA GLN A 205 11.05 7.52 -4.72
C GLN A 205 9.66 7.94 -5.23
N LYS A 206 9.67 8.83 -6.23
CA LYS A 206 8.46 9.42 -6.82
C LYS A 206 7.50 8.35 -7.31
N GLU A 207 7.99 7.36 -8.05
CA GLU A 207 7.15 6.35 -8.68
C GLU A 207 6.46 5.46 -7.64
N GLU A 208 7.21 5.02 -6.63
CA GLU A 208 6.70 4.25 -5.51
C GLU A 208 5.69 5.06 -4.68
N THR A 209 5.96 6.34 -4.45
CA THR A 209 5.05 7.23 -3.73
C THR A 209 3.75 7.46 -4.48
N ILE A 210 3.80 7.59 -5.82
CA ILE A 210 2.60 7.67 -6.67
C ILE A 210 1.80 6.38 -6.58
N ALA A 211 2.45 5.23 -6.66
CA ALA A 211 1.81 3.92 -6.60
C ALA A 211 1.12 3.68 -5.25
N LEU A 212 1.83 3.91 -4.14
CA LEU A 212 1.27 3.77 -2.79
C LEU A 212 0.16 4.79 -2.53
N SER A 213 0.34 6.04 -2.94
CA SER A 213 -0.72 7.07 -2.84
C SER A 213 -1.98 6.66 -3.61
N SER A 214 -1.83 6.07 -4.79
CA SER A 214 -2.95 5.58 -5.60
C SER A 214 -3.71 4.45 -4.90
N ILE A 215 -2.98 3.49 -4.31
CA ILE A 215 -3.57 2.38 -3.55
C ILE A 215 -4.40 2.90 -2.37
N ILE A 216 -3.81 3.76 -1.52
CA ILE A 216 -4.48 4.21 -0.29
C ILE A 216 -5.66 5.13 -0.57
N LEU A 217 -5.54 6.05 -1.54
CA LEU A 217 -6.63 6.92 -1.96
C LEU A 217 -7.77 6.12 -2.58
N GLY A 218 -7.46 5.09 -3.37
CA GLY A 218 -8.45 4.16 -3.93
C GLY A 218 -9.16 3.36 -2.86
N MET A 219 -8.43 2.87 -1.86
CA MET A 219 -9.00 2.06 -0.78
C MET A 219 -9.97 2.89 0.05
N PHE A 220 -9.54 4.09 0.43
CA PHE A 220 -10.31 4.99 1.29
C PHE A 220 -11.57 5.54 0.61
N ASN A 221 -11.46 5.94 -0.67
CA ASN A 221 -12.60 6.53 -1.39
C ASN A 221 -13.48 5.47 -2.09
N GLY A 222 -12.98 4.24 -2.22
CA GLY A 222 -13.64 3.16 -2.94
C GLY A 222 -14.03 3.56 -4.36
N TRP A 223 -15.19 3.12 -4.82
CA TRP A 223 -15.65 3.43 -6.18
C TRP A 223 -15.73 4.93 -6.51
N LYS A 224 -15.96 5.80 -5.51
CA LYS A 224 -15.99 7.26 -5.71
C LYS A 224 -14.63 7.81 -6.16
N ALA A 225 -13.56 7.06 -5.97
CA ALA A 225 -12.22 7.40 -6.41
C ALA A 225 -12.07 7.42 -7.94
N ILE A 226 -12.91 6.68 -8.66
CA ILE A 226 -12.80 6.50 -10.11
C ILE A 226 -13.63 7.55 -10.84
N ASN A 227 -12.99 8.68 -11.16
CA ASN A 227 -13.56 9.73 -12.02
C ASN A 227 -13.92 9.15 -13.40
N LYS A 228 -15.05 9.59 -14.00
CA LYS A 228 -15.44 9.33 -15.40
C LYS A 228 -14.29 9.42 -16.41
N ARG A 229 -13.32 10.31 -16.23
CA ARG A 229 -12.14 10.42 -17.11
C ARG A 229 -11.25 9.17 -17.08
N CYS A 230 -11.15 8.52 -15.93
CA CYS A 230 -10.39 7.28 -15.78
C CYS A 230 -11.12 6.09 -16.42
N TRP A 231 -12.45 6.14 -16.61
CA TRP A 231 -13.21 5.04 -17.23
C TRP A 231 -12.84 4.75 -18.69
N PHE A 232 -12.23 5.72 -19.37
CA PHE A 232 -11.71 5.53 -20.72
C PHE A 232 -10.41 4.70 -20.74
N PHE A 233 -9.76 4.55 -19.58
CA PHE A 233 -8.67 3.58 -19.39
C PHE A 233 -9.27 2.18 -19.24
N ARG A 234 -9.18 1.38 -20.31
CA ARG A 234 -9.72 0.01 -20.35
C ARG A 234 -8.70 -1.07 -19.99
N ASN A 235 -7.41 -0.73 -19.93
CA ASN A 235 -6.36 -1.73 -19.68
C ASN A 235 -6.64 -2.45 -18.36
N ASN A 236 -6.63 -3.78 -18.38
CA ASN A 236 -6.83 -4.68 -17.24
C ASN A 236 -8.13 -4.52 -16.44
N ARG A 237 -9.06 -3.62 -16.80
CA ARG A 237 -10.23 -3.28 -15.97
C ARG A 237 -11.01 -4.51 -15.50
N ASP A 238 -11.38 -5.39 -16.43
CA ASP A 238 -12.17 -6.58 -16.13
C ASP A 238 -11.37 -7.59 -15.31
N LYS A 239 -10.08 -7.77 -15.64
CA LYS A 239 -9.15 -8.60 -14.86
C LYS A 239 -9.01 -8.10 -13.42
N LEU A 240 -8.85 -6.80 -13.21
CA LEU A 240 -8.73 -6.21 -11.87
C LEU A 240 -10.02 -6.36 -11.06
N MET A 241 -11.17 -6.19 -11.71
CA MET A 241 -12.47 -6.38 -11.07
C MET A 241 -12.67 -7.83 -10.64
N GLU A 242 -12.43 -8.76 -11.55
CA GLU A 242 -12.52 -10.21 -11.31
C GLU A 242 -11.55 -10.63 -10.19
N MET A 243 -10.30 -10.18 -10.26
CA MET A 243 -9.28 -10.47 -9.24
C MET A 243 -9.69 -9.96 -7.86
N SER A 244 -10.20 -8.73 -7.79
CA SER A 244 -10.64 -8.12 -6.54
C SER A 244 -11.81 -8.89 -5.92
N GLN A 245 -12.75 -9.34 -6.76
CA GLN A 245 -13.88 -10.16 -6.32
C GLN A 245 -13.41 -11.51 -5.80
N LYS A 246 -12.57 -12.23 -6.57
CA LYS A 246 -12.02 -13.54 -6.18
C LYS A 246 -11.22 -13.46 -4.89
N LEU A 247 -10.37 -12.45 -4.71
CA LEU A 247 -9.57 -12.30 -3.50
C LEU A 247 -10.44 -12.07 -2.26
N VAL A 248 -11.50 -11.25 -2.38
CA VAL A 248 -12.47 -11.03 -1.29
C VAL A 248 -13.31 -12.28 -1.03
N ASP A 249 -13.70 -13.04 -2.05
CA ASP A 249 -14.45 -14.28 -1.88
C ASP A 249 -13.58 -15.37 -1.24
N LYS A 250 -12.31 -15.46 -1.61
CA LYS A 250 -11.33 -16.34 -0.95
C LYS A 250 -11.17 -15.99 0.53
N TRP A 251 -10.96 -14.71 0.85
CA TRP A 251 -10.91 -14.22 2.25
C TRP A 251 -12.18 -14.56 3.04
N ARG A 252 -13.36 -14.50 2.41
CA ARG A 252 -14.65 -14.86 3.02
C ARG A 252 -14.89 -16.37 3.13
N GLY A 253 -13.96 -17.22 2.66
CA GLY A 253 -14.14 -18.67 2.62
C GLY A 253 -15.22 -19.15 1.62
N LYS A 254 -15.55 -18.33 0.61
CA LYS A 254 -16.54 -18.69 -0.42
C LYS A 254 -15.94 -19.46 -1.59
N MET A 255 -14.62 -19.50 -1.70
CA MET A 255 -13.88 -20.27 -2.68
C MET A 255 -13.17 -21.42 -1.96
N GLN A 256 -13.52 -22.65 -2.32
CA GLN A 256 -12.86 -23.89 -1.89
C GLN A 256 -11.95 -24.39 -3.00
#